data_AF-C5J6R5-F1
#
_entry.id   AF-C5J6R5-F1
#
_cell.length_a   1.000
_cell.length_b   1.000
_cell.length_c   1.000
_cell.angle_alpha   90.00
_cell.angle_beta   90.00
_cell.angle_gamma   90.00
#
_symmetry.space_group_name_H-M   'P 1'
#
loop_
_entity.id
_entity.type
_entity.pdbx_description
1 polymer ?
#
loop_
_entity_poly.entity_id
_entity_poly.type
_entity_poly.pdbx_seq_one_letter_code
_entity_poly.pdbx_strand_id
1 'polypeptide(L)'
;MIAIAIIISTIAIFLIALLVFGGGQVFMPFFSWFWSFLPNFGVPISQSDINTIFTIGNSTPGVLSLKFAASTGLIITQYQWWGWIFAILFYLVFTIPSIIFVIIWTKYINKNKAKEQKYLVGLIKWIKPAVIGIILALALQLFVNMILVSHTFNSSQGYISEINKGVKVDFFIKWRFWLLIVFVPVWTIFSSLLYIKKVNIFYILVMGLIAAFVIFEPWLM
;
A
#
# COMPACT_ATOMS: atom_id res chain seq x y z
N MET A 1 17.70 10.99 -19.10
CA MET A 1 16.73 10.00 -18.59
C MET A 1 16.41 10.20 -17.11
N ILE A 2 17.42 10.21 -16.22
CA ILE A 2 17.23 10.43 -14.77
C ILE A 2 16.48 11.74 -14.42
N ALA A 3 16.82 12.87 -15.06
CA ALA A 3 16.11 14.14 -14.82
C ALA A 3 14.61 14.07 -15.14
N ILE A 4 14.24 13.33 -16.20
CA ILE A 4 12.83 13.11 -16.58
C ILE A 4 12.15 12.23 -15.51
N ALA A 5 12.82 11.16 -15.07
CA ALA A 5 12.32 10.31 -14.00
C ALA A 5 12.08 11.10 -12.70
N ILE A 6 12.96 12.04 -12.34
CA ILE A 6 12.79 12.91 -11.17
C ILE A 6 11.55 13.79 -11.30
N ILE A 7 11.36 14.45 -12.45
CA ILE A 7 10.21 15.34 -12.67
C ILE A 7 8.90 14.54 -12.60
N ILE A 8 8.83 13.42 -13.29
CA ILE A 8 7.64 12.55 -13.30
C ILE A 8 7.36 12.00 -11.91
N SER A 9 8.40 11.61 -11.17
CA SER A 9 8.25 11.11 -9.81
C SER A 9 7.79 12.18 -8.85
N THR A 10 8.26 13.42 -9.01
CA THR A 10 7.76 14.57 -8.25
C THR A 10 6.26 14.75 -8.45
N ILE A 11 5.81 14.74 -9.71
CA ILE A 11 4.39 14.90 -10.07
C ILE A 11 3.58 13.71 -9.53
N ALA A 12 4.04 12.48 -9.75
CA ALA A 12 3.35 11.27 -9.31
C ALA A 12 3.23 11.21 -7.78
N ILE A 13 4.31 11.49 -7.05
CA ILE A 13 4.29 11.51 -5.58
C ILE A 13 3.37 12.61 -5.04
N PHE A 14 3.38 13.79 -5.66
CA PHE A 14 2.45 14.86 -5.32
C PHE A 14 0.99 14.45 -5.53
N LEU A 15 0.67 13.80 -6.65
CA LEU A 15 -0.67 13.28 -6.93
C LEU A 15 -1.07 12.17 -5.95
N ILE A 16 -0.17 11.22 -5.67
CA ILE A 16 -0.40 10.18 -4.67
C ILE A 16 -0.69 10.84 -3.32
N ALA A 17 0.09 11.84 -2.91
CA ALA A 17 -0.12 12.57 -1.66
C ALA A 17 -1.49 13.26 -1.56
N LEU A 18 -2.04 13.75 -2.68
CA LEU A 18 -3.39 14.32 -2.73
C LEU A 18 -4.50 13.27 -2.69
N LEU A 19 -4.23 12.07 -3.19
CA LEU A 19 -5.17 10.93 -3.21
C LEU A 19 -5.16 10.13 -1.89
N VAL A 20 -4.23 10.43 -0.98
CA VAL A 20 -4.04 9.68 0.26
C VAL A 20 -5.16 9.99 1.26
N PHE A 21 -6.13 9.07 1.32
CA PHE A 21 -7.15 8.99 2.36
C PHE A 21 -7.01 7.65 3.11
N GLY A 22 -6.30 7.61 4.25
CA GLY A 22 -6.25 6.42 5.12
C GLY A 22 -4.86 5.87 5.44
N GLY A 23 -4.83 4.70 6.10
CA GLY A 23 -3.62 4.10 6.69
C GLY A 23 -2.59 3.59 5.68
N GLY A 24 -1.35 3.43 6.14
CA GLY A 24 -0.15 3.21 5.32
C GLY A 24 -0.17 2.05 4.31
N GLN A 25 -0.93 0.98 4.57
CA GLN A 25 -0.98 -0.20 3.70
C GLN A 25 -1.80 0.00 2.43
N VAL A 26 -2.75 0.93 2.45
CA VAL A 26 -3.61 1.27 1.30
C VAL A 26 -2.78 1.88 0.15
N PHE A 27 -1.56 2.33 0.43
CA PHE A 27 -0.67 2.97 -0.55
C PHE A 27 0.27 2.03 -1.29
N MET A 28 0.43 0.79 -0.83
CA MET A 28 1.34 -0.15 -1.50
C MET A 28 0.97 -0.37 -2.97
N PRO A 29 -0.31 -0.53 -3.36
CA PRO A 29 -0.66 -0.69 -4.77
C PRO A 29 -0.32 0.53 -5.62
N PHE A 30 -0.52 1.74 -5.11
CA PHE A 30 -0.16 2.98 -5.83
C PHE A 30 1.34 3.11 -6.03
N PHE A 31 2.14 2.87 -4.99
CA PHE A 31 3.59 2.88 -5.12
C PHE A 31 4.13 1.73 -5.97
N SER A 32 3.54 0.53 -5.87
CA SER A 32 3.90 -0.62 -6.71
C SER A 32 3.64 -0.32 -8.18
N TRP A 33 2.49 0.26 -8.50
CA TRP A 33 2.14 0.69 -9.86
C TRP A 33 3.12 1.75 -10.36
N PHE A 34 3.35 2.80 -9.57
CA PHE A 34 4.25 3.89 -9.92
C PHE A 34 5.69 3.40 -10.13
N TRP A 35 6.21 2.54 -9.25
CA TRP A 35 7.54 1.96 -9.40
C TRP A 35 7.63 1.02 -10.60
N SER A 36 6.59 0.24 -10.89
CA SER A 36 6.54 -0.59 -12.10
C SER A 36 6.53 0.24 -13.39
N PHE A 37 6.21 1.53 -13.31
CA PHE A 37 6.23 2.47 -14.43
C PHE A 37 7.60 3.16 -14.61
N LEU A 38 8.46 3.19 -13.58
CA LEU A 38 9.79 3.79 -13.63
C LEU A 38 10.76 3.20 -14.68
N PRO A 39 10.73 1.88 -15.00
CA PRO A 39 11.55 1.31 -16.06
C PRO A 39 11.35 1.99 -17.43
N ASN A 40 10.15 2.53 -17.71
CA ASN A 40 9.88 3.27 -18.94
C ASN A 40 10.68 4.58 -19.06
N PHE A 41 11.27 5.06 -17.96
CA PHE A 41 12.13 6.25 -17.92
C PHE A 41 13.60 5.91 -17.66
N GLY A 42 14.00 4.65 -17.83
CA GLY A 42 15.38 4.19 -17.69
C GLY A 42 15.82 3.99 -16.24
N VAL A 43 14.88 3.85 -15.30
CA VAL A 43 15.16 3.48 -13.90
C VAL A 43 14.83 2.00 -13.72
N PRO A 44 15.83 1.10 -13.72
CA PRO A 44 15.58 -0.32 -13.51
C PRO A 44 15.15 -0.55 -12.07
N ILE A 45 14.00 -1.20 -11.90
CA ILE A 45 13.55 -1.73 -10.62
C ILE A 45 12.86 -3.08 -10.84
N SER A 46 13.24 -4.07 -10.05
CA SER A 46 12.67 -5.41 -10.10
C SER A 46 11.50 -5.56 -9.12
N GLN A 47 10.64 -6.55 -9.36
CA GLN A 47 9.58 -6.89 -8.40
C GLN A 47 10.15 -7.34 -7.05
N SER A 48 11.34 -7.96 -7.03
CA SER A 48 12.06 -8.29 -5.79
C SER A 48 12.47 -7.05 -5.01
N ASP A 49 12.89 -5.97 -5.68
CA ASP A 49 13.23 -4.70 -5.01
C ASP A 49 11.99 -4.09 -4.38
N ILE A 50 10.87 -4.05 -5.12
CA ILE A 50 9.58 -3.55 -4.62
C ILE A 50 9.15 -4.34 -3.37
N ASN A 51 9.20 -5.67 -3.43
CA ASN A 51 8.83 -6.53 -2.30
C ASN A 51 9.75 -6.32 -1.09
N THR A 52 11.04 -6.09 -1.33
CA THR A 52 12.02 -5.79 -0.28
C THR A 52 11.71 -4.46 0.40
N ILE A 53 11.42 -3.41 -0.39
CA ILE A 53 11.04 -2.10 0.14
C ILE A 53 9.75 -2.18 0.96
N PHE A 54 8.75 -2.94 0.48
CA PHE A 54 7.53 -3.17 1.26
C PHE A 54 7.82 -3.92 2.55
N THR A 55 8.66 -4.95 2.52
CA THR A 55 9.01 -5.73 3.72
C THR A 55 9.70 -4.85 4.76
N ILE A 56 10.71 -4.08 4.35
CA ILE A 56 11.44 -3.15 5.24
C ILE A 56 10.51 -2.04 5.76
N GLY A 57 9.68 -1.48 4.89
CA GLY A 57 8.73 -0.43 5.26
C GLY A 57 7.75 -0.88 6.34
N ASN A 58 7.21 -2.10 6.22
CA ASN A 58 6.30 -2.70 7.19
C ASN A 58 6.99 -3.15 8.49
N SER A 59 8.25 -3.54 8.41
CA SER A 59 9.01 -4.03 9.57
C SER A 59 9.57 -2.90 10.44
N THR A 60 9.57 -1.66 9.94
CA THR A 60 10.09 -0.49 10.65
C THR A 60 8.94 0.35 11.23
N PRO A 61 9.11 1.03 12.37
CA PRO A 61 8.09 1.92 12.92
C PRO A 61 7.90 3.18 12.07
N GLY A 62 6.72 3.80 12.12
CA GLY A 62 6.40 5.06 11.41
C GLY A 62 5.44 4.90 10.22
N VAL A 63 5.13 6.03 9.57
CA VAL A 63 4.14 6.11 8.49
C VAL A 63 4.71 5.52 7.18
N LEU A 64 4.11 4.43 6.71
CA LEU A 64 4.56 3.68 5.52
C LEU A 64 4.67 4.53 4.25
N SER A 65 3.67 5.36 3.95
CA SER A 65 3.64 6.14 2.71
C SER A 65 4.78 7.16 2.63
N LEU A 66 5.15 7.76 3.76
CA LEU A 66 6.32 8.64 3.84
C LEU A 66 7.62 7.90 3.54
N LYS A 67 7.74 6.66 4.03
CA LYS A 67 8.90 5.81 3.72
C LYS A 67 8.96 5.48 2.25
N PHE A 68 7.83 5.12 1.62
CA PHE A 68 7.80 4.82 0.19
C PHE A 68 8.12 6.03 -0.68
N ALA A 69 7.64 7.22 -0.29
CA ALA A 69 8.03 8.47 -0.94
C ALA A 69 9.55 8.70 -0.85
N ALA A 70 10.14 8.54 0.34
CA ALA A 70 11.58 8.65 0.51
C ALA A 70 12.37 7.57 -0.25
N SER A 71 11.94 6.31 -0.19
CA SER A 71 12.55 5.19 -0.92
C SER A 71 12.57 5.42 -2.43
N THR A 72 11.56 6.11 -2.97
CA THR A 72 11.55 6.48 -4.40
C THR A 72 12.79 7.32 -4.78
N GLY A 73 13.27 8.18 -3.88
CA GLY A 73 14.46 9.00 -4.12
C GLY A 73 15.72 8.15 -4.26
N LEU A 74 15.82 7.09 -3.45
CA LEU A 74 16.92 6.13 -3.56
C LEU A 74 16.78 5.26 -4.82
N ILE A 75 15.57 4.86 -5.19
CA ILE A 75 15.30 4.04 -6.39
C ILE A 75 15.73 4.76 -7.68
N ILE A 76 15.28 6.00 -7.89
CA ILE A 76 15.57 6.77 -9.12
C ILE A 76 17.06 6.96 -9.33
N THR A 77 17.78 7.08 -8.22
CA THR A 77 19.21 7.36 -8.19
C THR A 77 20.04 6.07 -8.12
N GLN A 78 19.39 4.90 -8.23
CA GLN A 78 20.02 3.58 -8.15
C GLN A 78 20.89 3.42 -6.89
N TYR A 79 20.37 3.92 -5.76
CA TYR A 79 21.00 3.87 -4.44
C TYR A 79 22.36 4.59 -4.36
N GLN A 80 22.63 5.52 -5.27
CA GLN A 80 23.81 6.38 -5.18
C GLN A 80 23.68 7.36 -4.00
N TRP A 81 24.82 7.85 -3.49
CA TRP A 81 24.87 8.69 -2.28
C TRP A 81 24.01 9.96 -2.39
N TRP A 82 23.92 10.57 -3.57
CA TRP A 82 23.11 11.77 -3.79
C TRP A 82 21.61 11.47 -3.84
N GLY A 83 21.22 10.18 -3.86
CA GLY A 83 19.85 9.71 -3.70
C GLY A 83 19.18 10.16 -2.41
N TRP A 84 19.96 10.37 -1.34
CA TRP A 84 19.44 10.89 -0.07
C TRP A 84 18.84 12.29 -0.22
N ILE A 85 19.37 13.12 -1.12
CA ILE A 85 18.82 14.45 -1.42
C ILE A 85 17.42 14.30 -2.03
N PHE A 86 17.27 13.38 -2.97
CA PHE A 86 15.98 13.09 -3.60
C PHE A 86 15.00 12.38 -2.65
N ALA A 87 15.51 11.57 -1.72
CA ALA A 87 14.68 10.96 -0.69
C ALA A 87 14.03 12.02 0.22
N ILE A 88 14.81 13.02 0.64
CA ILE A 88 14.30 14.16 1.42
C ILE A 88 13.34 14.99 0.57
N LEU A 89 13.68 15.28 -0.68
CA LEU A 89 12.81 16.04 -1.60
C LEU A 89 11.45 15.36 -1.74
N PHE A 90 11.41 14.07 -2.04
CA PHE A 90 10.16 13.34 -2.24
C PHE A 90 9.38 13.13 -0.95
N TYR A 91 10.06 12.96 0.18
CA TYR A 91 9.42 13.02 1.48
C TYR A 91 8.68 14.34 1.68
N LEU A 92 9.32 15.47 1.36
CA LEU A 92 8.72 16.80 1.46
C LEU A 92 7.56 16.98 0.47
N VAL A 93 7.74 16.61 -0.79
CA VAL A 93 6.69 16.66 -1.82
C VAL A 93 5.45 15.87 -1.39
N PHE A 94 5.65 14.73 -0.72
CA PHE A 94 4.54 13.95 -0.19
C PHE A 94 3.87 14.59 1.04
N THR A 95 4.65 15.22 1.92
CA THR A 95 4.13 15.73 3.21
C THR A 95 3.51 17.13 3.09
N ILE A 96 4.05 17.99 2.23
CA ILE A 96 3.65 19.39 2.07
C ILE A 96 2.15 19.55 1.77
N PRO A 97 1.53 18.78 0.85
CA PRO A 97 0.09 18.90 0.58
C PRO A 97 -0.75 18.72 1.85
N SER A 98 -0.41 17.73 2.68
CA SER A 98 -1.11 17.46 3.94
C SER A 98 -0.92 18.57 4.95
N ILE A 99 0.30 19.10 5.10
CA ILE A 99 0.59 20.23 5.98
C ILE A 99 -0.21 21.47 5.56
N ILE A 100 -0.22 21.79 4.27
CA ILE A 100 -1.00 22.91 3.71
C ILE A 100 -2.48 22.71 4.04
N PHE A 101 -3.01 21.51 3.86
CA PHE A 101 -4.42 21.21 4.15
C PHE A 101 -4.76 21.44 5.62
N VAL A 102 -3.89 21.01 6.55
CA VAL A 102 -4.07 21.24 7.99
C VAL A 102 -4.01 22.73 8.34
N ILE A 103 -3.08 23.48 7.74
CA ILE A 103 -2.97 24.93 7.95
C ILE A 103 -4.22 25.66 7.44
N ILE A 104 -4.69 25.32 6.24
CA ILE A 104 -5.95 25.86 5.68
C ILE A 104 -7.10 25.49 6.63
N TRP A 105 -7.24 24.22 6.97
CA TRP A 105 -8.32 23.74 7.84
C TRP A 105 -8.37 24.51 9.17
N THR A 106 -7.24 24.60 9.86
CA THR A 106 -7.13 25.31 11.15
C THR A 106 -7.37 26.82 11.04
N LYS A 107 -6.89 27.45 9.96
CA LYS A 107 -7.06 28.90 9.75
C LYS A 107 -8.50 29.28 9.40
N TYR A 108 -9.17 28.50 8.54
CA TYR A 108 -10.53 28.82 8.07
C TYR A 108 -11.60 28.39 9.08
N ILE A 109 -11.45 27.26 9.76
CA ILE A 109 -12.46 26.81 10.74
C ILE A 109 -12.47 27.65 12.01
N ASN A 110 -11.30 28.09 12.48
CA ASN A 110 -11.24 28.94 13.66
C ASN A 110 -11.77 30.36 13.39
N LYS A 111 -11.73 30.82 12.13
CA LYS A 111 -12.16 32.18 11.74
C LYS A 111 -13.65 32.23 11.32
N ASN A 112 -14.20 31.16 10.74
CA ASN A 112 -15.54 31.15 10.13
C ASN A 112 -16.50 30.09 10.72
N LYS A 113 -16.54 29.96 12.07
CA LYS A 113 -17.29 28.93 12.81
C LYS A 113 -18.79 28.76 12.47
N ALA A 114 -19.44 29.69 11.77
CA ALA A 114 -20.90 29.68 11.58
C ALA A 114 -21.41 29.58 10.11
N LYS A 115 -20.63 29.91 9.07
CA LYS A 115 -21.15 29.96 7.68
C LYS A 115 -20.46 29.03 6.68
N GLU A 116 -19.16 28.74 6.82
CA GLU A 116 -18.43 27.90 5.86
C GLU A 116 -18.54 26.39 6.12
N GLN A 117 -19.02 25.98 7.30
CA GLN A 117 -19.18 24.56 7.63
C GLN A 117 -20.12 23.83 6.66
N LYS A 118 -21.16 24.46 6.11
CA LYS A 118 -22.11 23.76 5.20
C LYS A 118 -21.46 23.28 3.90
N TYR A 119 -20.57 24.08 3.31
CA TYR A 119 -19.94 23.71 2.03
C TYR A 119 -18.86 22.63 2.21
N LEU A 120 -17.98 22.79 3.20
CA LEU A 120 -16.95 21.79 3.51
C LEU A 120 -17.54 20.46 4.01
N VAL A 121 -18.54 20.51 4.89
CA VAL A 121 -19.25 19.30 5.36
C VAL A 121 -20.04 18.66 4.22
N GLY A 122 -20.64 19.45 3.33
CA GLY A 122 -21.28 18.96 2.12
C GLY A 122 -20.30 18.22 1.20
N LEU A 123 -19.15 18.82 0.92
CA LEU A 123 -18.12 18.24 0.06
C LEU A 123 -17.53 16.94 0.67
N ILE A 124 -17.29 16.90 1.98
CA ILE A 124 -16.88 15.66 2.68
C ILE A 124 -17.96 14.58 2.55
N LYS A 125 -19.25 14.94 2.62
CA LYS A 125 -20.37 13.99 2.45
C LYS A 125 -20.38 13.35 1.05
N TRP A 126 -19.95 14.08 0.02
CA TRP A 126 -19.83 13.57 -1.36
C TRP A 126 -18.56 12.75 -1.60
N ILE A 127 -17.44 13.11 -0.97
CA ILE A 127 -16.17 12.37 -1.13
C ILE A 127 -16.18 11.06 -0.34
N LYS A 128 -16.85 11.02 0.82
CA LYS A 128 -16.85 9.85 1.71
C LYS A 128 -17.29 8.53 1.02
N PRO A 129 -18.37 8.46 0.23
CA PRO A 129 -18.74 7.26 -0.51
C PRO A 129 -17.66 6.81 -1.51
N ALA A 130 -17.05 7.75 -2.23
CA ALA A 130 -15.97 7.44 -3.17
C ALA A 130 -14.74 6.87 -2.45
N VAL A 131 -14.35 7.45 -1.32
CA VAL A 131 -13.25 6.94 -0.48
C VAL A 131 -13.56 5.54 0.06
N ILE A 132 -14.79 5.31 0.54
CA ILE A 132 -15.22 3.97 0.99
C ILE A 132 -15.13 2.97 -0.17
N GLY A 133 -15.58 3.35 -1.37
CA GLY A 133 -15.48 2.51 -2.57
C GLY A 133 -14.03 2.14 -2.91
N ILE A 134 -13.11 3.10 -2.86
CA ILE A 134 -11.67 2.84 -3.09
C ILE A 134 -11.11 1.89 -2.04
N ILE A 135 -11.41 2.13 -0.75
CA ILE A 135 -10.93 1.26 0.35
C ILE A 135 -11.48 -0.16 0.20
N LEU A 136 -12.76 -0.31 -0.14
CA LEU A 136 -13.39 -1.63 -0.36
C LEU A 136 -12.79 -2.33 -1.58
N ALA A 137 -12.57 -1.62 -2.69
CA ALA A 137 -11.95 -2.19 -3.88
C ALA A 137 -10.53 -2.70 -3.60
N LEU A 138 -9.74 -1.94 -2.84
CA LEU A 138 -8.39 -2.34 -2.43
C LEU A 138 -8.40 -3.51 -1.45
N ALA A 139 -9.33 -3.52 -0.48
CA ALA A 139 -9.49 -4.64 0.43
C ALA A 139 -9.87 -5.92 -0.32
N LEU A 140 -10.78 -5.83 -1.30
CA LEU A 140 -11.17 -6.96 -2.14
C LEU A 140 -10.01 -7.42 -3.03
N GLN A 141 -9.27 -6.49 -3.64
CA GLN A 141 -8.09 -6.81 -4.43
C GLN A 141 -7.04 -7.56 -3.61
N LEU A 142 -6.73 -7.07 -2.40
CA LEU A 142 -5.80 -7.74 -1.48
C LEU A 142 -6.30 -9.13 -1.09
N PHE A 143 -7.59 -9.25 -0.77
CA PHE A 143 -8.21 -10.53 -0.40
C PHE A 143 -8.11 -11.56 -1.53
N VAL A 144 -8.46 -11.17 -2.77
CA VAL A 144 -8.38 -12.06 -3.94
C VAL A 144 -6.93 -12.46 -4.22
N ASN A 145 -5.98 -11.52 -4.19
CA ASN A 145 -4.56 -11.79 -4.42
C ASN A 145 -3.89 -12.66 -3.32
N MET A 146 -4.48 -12.71 -2.12
CA MET A 146 -4.03 -13.63 -1.06
C MET A 146 -4.50 -15.07 -1.32
N ILE A 147 -5.72 -15.26 -1.82
CA ILE A 147 -6.31 -16.58 -2.06
C ILE A 147 -5.83 -17.19 -3.37
N LEU A 148 -5.93 -16.42 -4.46
CA LEU A 148 -5.59 -16.88 -5.80
C LEU A 148 -4.11 -16.63 -6.07
N VAL A 149 -3.23 -17.42 -5.45
CA VAL A 149 -1.77 -17.25 -5.57
C VAL A 149 -1.26 -17.36 -7.01
N SER A 150 -1.94 -18.15 -7.85
CA SER A 150 -1.64 -18.33 -9.27
C SER A 150 -2.22 -17.23 -10.17
N HIS A 151 -2.97 -16.26 -9.63
CA HIS A 151 -3.56 -15.19 -10.42
C HIS A 151 -3.23 -13.83 -9.81
N THR A 152 -3.14 -12.80 -10.64
CA THR A 152 -3.23 -11.42 -10.16
C THR A 152 -4.56 -10.83 -10.58
N PHE A 153 -5.21 -10.19 -9.60
CA PHE A 153 -6.42 -9.43 -9.79
C PHE A 153 -6.09 -7.94 -9.86
N ASN A 154 -6.64 -7.27 -10.89
CA ASN A 154 -6.51 -5.84 -11.13
C ASN A 154 -5.04 -5.38 -11.21
N SER A 155 -4.29 -5.96 -12.16
CA SER A 155 -2.88 -5.63 -12.42
C SER A 155 -2.71 -4.84 -13.72
N SER A 156 -1.50 -4.34 -13.97
CA SER A 156 -1.17 -3.63 -15.22
C SER A 156 -1.30 -4.51 -16.48
N GLN A 157 -1.35 -5.83 -16.33
CA GLN A 157 -1.49 -6.79 -17.41
C GLN A 157 -2.95 -7.20 -17.69
N GLY A 158 -3.90 -6.71 -16.90
CA GLY A 158 -5.33 -6.99 -17.06
C GLY A 158 -6.08 -7.18 -15.74
N TYR A 159 -7.39 -7.38 -15.83
CA TYR A 159 -8.24 -7.59 -14.66
C TYR A 159 -7.99 -8.93 -13.97
N ILE A 160 -7.70 -9.97 -14.75
CA ILE A 160 -7.27 -11.30 -14.28
C ILE A 160 -6.11 -11.72 -15.16
N SER A 161 -4.96 -12.02 -14.57
CA SER A 161 -3.81 -12.59 -15.29
C SER A 161 -3.22 -13.76 -14.51
N GLU A 162 -2.79 -14.79 -15.23
CA GLU A 162 -2.20 -15.98 -14.64
C GLU A 162 -0.70 -15.80 -14.39
N ILE A 163 -0.25 -16.19 -13.19
CA ILE A 163 1.16 -16.36 -12.84
C ILE A 163 1.46 -17.85 -12.87
N ASN A 164 2.12 -18.28 -13.94
CA ASN A 164 2.45 -19.69 -14.14
C ASN A 164 3.78 -20.13 -13.50
N LYS A 165 4.58 -19.20 -12.96
CA LYS A 165 5.89 -19.50 -12.37
C LYS A 165 6.21 -18.59 -11.19
N GLY A 166 6.75 -19.18 -10.11
CA GLY A 166 7.35 -18.43 -9.01
C GLY A 166 7.31 -19.22 -7.70
N VAL A 167 8.27 -18.98 -6.82
CA VAL A 167 8.44 -19.67 -5.53
C VAL A 167 7.13 -19.72 -4.71
N LYS A 168 6.36 -18.62 -4.75
CA LYS A 168 5.05 -18.54 -4.07
C LYS A 168 4.02 -19.49 -4.70
N VAL A 169 3.95 -19.55 -6.03
CA VAL A 169 3.02 -20.43 -6.75
C VAL A 169 3.41 -21.89 -6.49
N ASP A 170 4.70 -22.20 -6.60
CA ASP A 170 5.26 -23.54 -6.40
C ASP A 170 5.03 -24.06 -4.97
N PHE A 171 5.14 -23.18 -3.97
CA PHE A 171 4.87 -23.54 -2.58
C PHE A 171 3.40 -23.91 -2.33
N PHE A 172 2.46 -23.21 -2.97
CA PHE A 172 1.02 -23.37 -2.75
C PHE A 172 0.34 -24.30 -3.76
N ILE A 173 1.05 -25.22 -4.44
CA ILE A 173 0.42 -26.20 -5.35
C ILE A 173 -0.27 -27.34 -4.56
N LYS A 174 -1.26 -28.00 -5.17
CA LYS A 174 -1.99 -29.19 -4.67
C LYS A 174 -2.83 -28.90 -3.43
N TRP A 175 -2.65 -29.67 -2.36
CA TRP A 175 -3.46 -29.61 -1.15
C TRP A 175 -3.31 -28.28 -0.41
N ARG A 176 -2.12 -27.66 -0.46
CA ARG A 176 -1.85 -26.35 0.15
C ARG A 176 -2.70 -25.24 -0.48
N PHE A 177 -3.02 -25.33 -1.78
CA PHE A 177 -3.92 -24.39 -2.45
C PHE A 177 -5.32 -24.42 -1.85
N TRP A 178 -5.90 -25.62 -1.72
CA TRP A 178 -7.24 -25.80 -1.18
C TRP A 178 -7.32 -25.39 0.28
N LEU A 179 -6.29 -25.69 1.07
CA LEU A 179 -6.20 -25.19 2.44
C LEU A 179 -6.10 -23.67 2.48
N LEU A 180 -5.39 -23.03 1.55
CA LEU A 180 -5.31 -21.56 1.50
C LEU A 180 -6.67 -20.92 1.22
N ILE A 181 -7.44 -21.49 0.28
CA ILE A 181 -8.80 -21.03 -0.04
C ILE A 181 -9.72 -21.06 1.18
N VAL A 182 -9.59 -22.06 2.05
CA VAL A 182 -10.40 -22.18 3.26
C VAL A 182 -9.82 -21.35 4.41
N PHE A 183 -8.50 -21.39 4.59
CA PHE A 183 -7.80 -20.76 5.70
C PHE A 183 -7.95 -19.24 5.66
N VAL A 184 -7.76 -18.60 4.51
CA VAL A 184 -7.77 -17.13 4.42
C VAL A 184 -9.15 -16.55 4.84
N PRO A 185 -10.29 -16.97 4.28
CA PRO A 185 -11.61 -16.48 4.73
C PRO A 185 -11.88 -16.79 6.20
N VAL A 186 -11.60 -18.02 6.66
CA VAL A 186 -11.84 -18.43 8.06
C VAL A 186 -11.02 -17.57 9.01
N TRP A 187 -9.73 -17.38 8.71
CA TRP A 187 -8.84 -16.57 9.51
C TRP A 187 -9.22 -15.09 9.48
N THR A 188 -9.64 -14.55 8.33
CA THR A 188 -10.13 -13.17 8.22
C THR A 188 -11.39 -12.94 9.08
N ILE A 189 -12.35 -13.87 9.06
CA ILE A 189 -13.55 -13.77 9.90
C ILE A 189 -13.18 -13.88 11.38
N PHE A 190 -12.37 -14.87 11.74
CA PHE A 190 -11.95 -15.11 13.11
C PHE A 190 -11.17 -13.92 13.70
N SER A 191 -10.17 -13.41 12.97
CA SER A 191 -9.39 -12.24 13.37
C SER A 191 -10.25 -10.98 13.48
N SER A 192 -11.23 -10.80 12.58
CA SER A 192 -12.17 -9.67 12.64
C SER A 192 -13.06 -9.74 13.90
N LEU A 193 -13.57 -10.93 14.24
CA LEU A 193 -14.35 -11.14 15.46
C LEU A 193 -13.54 -10.87 16.73
N LEU A 194 -12.28 -11.33 16.78
CA LEU A 194 -11.37 -11.05 17.90
C LEU A 194 -11.04 -9.56 18.01
N TYR A 195 -10.85 -8.88 16.89
CA TYR A 195 -10.60 -7.44 16.85
C TYR A 195 -11.81 -6.64 17.37
N ILE A 196 -13.03 -7.01 16.96
CA ILE A 196 -14.27 -6.40 17.48
C ILE A 196 -14.39 -6.60 19.00
N LYS A 197 -13.94 -7.75 19.51
CA LYS A 197 -13.82 -8.03 20.95
C LYS A 197 -12.65 -7.30 21.65
N LYS A 198 -11.99 -6.37 20.96
CA LYS A 198 -10.86 -5.56 21.47
C LYS A 198 -9.65 -6.37 21.92
N VAL A 199 -9.46 -7.58 21.36
CA VAL A 199 -8.21 -8.32 21.57
C VAL A 199 -7.06 -7.54 20.92
N ASN A 200 -5.90 -7.48 21.59
CA ASN A 200 -4.74 -6.77 21.07
C ASN A 200 -4.33 -7.35 19.70
N ILE A 201 -4.18 -6.47 18.70
CA ILE A 201 -3.81 -6.81 17.32
C ILE A 201 -2.53 -7.64 17.28
N PHE A 202 -1.58 -7.37 18.17
CA PHE A 202 -0.34 -8.13 18.24
C PHE A 202 -0.59 -9.63 18.45
N TYR A 203 -1.48 -9.99 19.38
CA TYR A 203 -1.82 -11.40 19.64
C TYR A 203 -2.56 -12.04 18.47
N ILE A 204 -3.44 -11.28 17.82
CA ILE A 204 -4.15 -11.75 16.63
C ILE A 204 -3.12 -12.09 15.53
N LEU A 205 -2.16 -11.21 15.27
CA LEU A 205 -1.10 -11.44 14.28
C LEU A 205 -0.24 -12.67 14.62
N VAL A 206 0.22 -12.79 15.87
CA VAL A 206 1.06 -13.91 16.31
C VAL A 206 0.31 -15.24 16.21
N MET A 207 -0.96 -15.29 16.64
CA MET A 207 -1.77 -16.50 16.50
C MET A 207 -1.99 -16.88 15.03
N GLY A 208 -2.19 -15.90 14.14
CA GLY A 208 -2.35 -16.14 12.72
C GLY A 208 -1.11 -16.69 12.06
N LEU A 209 0.05 -16.17 12.46
CA LEU A 209 1.34 -16.65 12.00
C LEU A 209 1.56 -18.10 12.46
N ILE A 210 1.35 -18.41 13.75
CA ILE A 210 1.46 -19.78 14.28
C ILE A 210 0.50 -20.72 13.53
N ALA A 211 -0.77 -20.33 13.36
CA ALA A 211 -1.75 -21.13 12.64
C ALA A 211 -1.34 -21.39 11.19
N ALA A 212 -0.80 -20.37 10.49
CA ALA A 212 -0.30 -20.53 9.13
C ALA A 212 0.91 -21.48 9.07
N PHE A 213 1.86 -21.38 10.00
CA PHE A 213 3.00 -22.29 10.06
C PHE A 213 2.55 -23.73 10.29
N VAL A 214 1.62 -23.97 11.21
CA VAL A 214 1.10 -25.31 11.51
C VAL A 214 0.30 -25.90 10.35
N ILE A 215 -0.52 -25.09 9.67
CA ILE A 215 -1.41 -25.59 8.61
C ILE A 215 -0.68 -25.81 7.28
N PHE A 216 0.26 -24.93 6.91
CA PHE A 216 0.96 -25.01 5.64
C PHE A 216 2.28 -25.78 5.70
N GLU A 217 2.78 -26.05 6.90
CA GLU A 217 3.97 -26.86 7.17
C GLU A 217 5.14 -26.52 6.23
N PRO A 218 5.66 -25.27 6.25
CA PRO A 218 6.67 -24.81 5.28
C PRO A 218 8.00 -25.57 5.37
N TRP A 219 8.24 -26.35 6.42
CA TRP A 219 9.43 -27.19 6.59
C TRP A 219 9.33 -28.55 5.88
N LEU A 220 8.14 -28.97 5.42
CA LEU A 220 7.95 -30.19 4.63
C LEU A 220 8.11 -29.90 3.13
N MET A 221 9.12 -29.11 2.77
CA MET A 221 9.50 -28.86 1.37
C MET A 221 10.50 -29.89 0.87
#